data_AF-A0A9P0L3K8-F1
#
_entry.id   AF-A0A9P0L3K8-F1
#
_cell.length_a   1.000
_cell.length_b   1.000
_cell.length_c   1.000
_cell.angle_alpha   90.00
_cell.angle_beta   90.00
_cell.angle_gamma   90.00
#
_symmetry.space_group_name_H-M   'P 1'
#
loop_
_entity.id
_entity.type
_entity.pdbx_description
1 polymer ?
#
loop_
_entity_poly.entity_id
_entity_poly.type
_entity_poly.pdbx_seq_one_letter_code
_entity_poly.pdbx_strand_id
1 'polypeptide(L)'
;MISLLTHPDGLRFENVYLYCKSLYQPKYKYLRELLTPLREIGYYEYSEDANIARPENIKPNSVIIFDDVSSCNQNIIRQYFSFGRHRNTDCFYLCQTYTAAPKHNLKDNINLLILFPQDNLNLKHIYDDHISLDININL
;
A
#
# COMPACT_ATOMS: atom_id res chain seq x y z
N MET A 1 6.36 -6.92 1.50
CA MET A 1 5.39 -6.30 2.43
C MET A 1 5.44 -6.98 3.80
N ILE A 2 5.04 -8.25 3.97
CA ILE A 2 5.04 -8.91 5.29
C ILE A 2 6.41 -8.82 5.99
N SER A 3 7.50 -9.05 5.27
CA SER A 3 8.86 -8.92 5.83
C SER A 3 9.15 -7.52 6.40
N LEU A 4 8.58 -6.46 5.83
CA LEU A 4 8.73 -5.10 6.37
C LEU A 4 7.95 -4.92 7.68
N LEU A 5 6.91 -5.73 7.93
CA LEU A 5 6.13 -5.66 9.17
C LEU A 5 6.70 -6.55 10.27
N THR A 6 7.44 -7.61 9.92
CA THR A 6 7.89 -8.62 10.86
C THR A 6 9.40 -8.62 11.14
N HIS A 7 10.20 -7.96 10.29
CA HIS A 7 11.63 -7.86 10.50
C HIS A 7 11.95 -6.90 11.67
N PRO A 8 12.94 -7.20 12.53
CA PRO A 8 13.33 -6.33 13.64
C PRO A 8 13.71 -4.90 13.21
N ASP A 9 14.40 -4.78 12.07
CA ASP A 9 14.74 -3.50 11.44
C ASP A 9 13.72 -3.06 10.38
N GLY A 10 12.50 -3.60 10.45
CA GLY A 10 11.40 -3.25 9.55
C GLY A 10 10.78 -1.89 9.87
N LEU A 11 9.56 -1.70 9.37
CA LEU A 11 8.77 -0.51 9.67
C LEU A 11 8.41 -0.46 11.15
N ARG A 12 8.36 0.75 11.68
CA ARG A 12 7.91 1.02 13.06
C ARG A 12 6.46 1.47 13.02
N PHE A 13 5.60 0.77 13.73
CA PHE A 13 4.17 1.07 13.76
C PHE A 13 3.54 0.61 15.08
N GLU A 14 2.41 1.23 15.38
CA GLU A 14 1.53 0.87 16.51
C GLU A 14 0.21 0.29 16.02
N ASN A 15 -0.16 0.56 14.76
CA ASN A 15 -1.44 0.12 14.20
C ASN A 15 -1.25 -0.38 12.76
N VAL A 16 -1.99 -1.42 12.39
CA VAL A 16 -2.01 -1.99 11.04
C VAL A 16 -3.45 -2.04 10.57
N TYR A 17 -3.72 -1.39 9.44
CA TYR A 17 -5.01 -1.39 8.75
C TYR A 17 -4.88 -2.16 7.44
N LEU A 18 -5.58 -3.28 7.32
CA LEU A 18 -5.59 -4.11 6.12
C LEU A 18 -6.92 -3.95 5.38
N TYR A 19 -6.85 -3.37 4.18
CA TYR A 19 -7.95 -3.27 3.23
C TYR A 19 -7.75 -4.30 2.11
N CYS A 20 -8.55 -5.35 2.12
CA CYS A 20 -8.49 -6.39 1.11
C CYS A 20 -9.82 -7.13 0.95
N LYS A 21 -10.26 -7.37 -0.28
CA LYS A 21 -11.47 -8.17 -0.55
C LYS A 21 -11.27 -9.66 -0.24
N SER A 22 -10.02 -10.11 -0.25
CA SER A 22 -9.62 -11.51 -0.17
C SER A 22 -8.91 -11.85 1.15
N LEU A 23 -9.46 -11.43 2.29
CA LEU A 23 -8.88 -11.64 3.64
C LEU A 23 -8.67 -13.12 4.01
N TYR A 24 -9.31 -14.05 3.31
CA TYR A 24 -9.16 -15.49 3.53
C TYR A 24 -7.82 -16.06 3.03
N GLN A 25 -7.03 -15.29 2.26
CA GLN A 25 -5.73 -15.73 1.75
C GLN A 25 -4.77 -16.09 2.91
N PRO A 26 -3.93 -17.14 2.78
CA PRO A 26 -3.07 -17.63 3.86
C PRO A 26 -2.17 -16.56 4.48
N LYS A 27 -1.65 -15.64 3.66
CA LYS A 27 -0.77 -14.54 4.10
C LYS A 27 -1.45 -13.59 5.10
N TYR A 28 -2.76 -13.39 4.99
CA TYR A 28 -3.54 -12.55 5.89
C TYR A 28 -4.03 -13.28 7.13
N LYS A 29 -4.30 -14.58 7.00
CA LYS A 29 -4.50 -15.44 8.18
C LYS A 29 -3.27 -15.44 9.07
N TYR A 30 -2.08 -15.62 8.48
CA TYR A 30 -0.80 -15.53 9.19
C TYR A 30 -0.63 -14.17 9.89
N LEU A 31 -0.89 -13.07 9.18
CA LEU A 31 -0.76 -11.72 9.76
C LEU A 31 -1.72 -11.50 10.94
N ARG A 32 -2.97 -11.98 10.81
CA ARG A 32 -3.97 -11.93 11.88
C ARG A 32 -3.53 -12.73 13.10
N GLU A 33 -3.11 -13.97 12.90
CA GLU A 33 -2.63 -14.85 13.96
C GLU A 33 -1.39 -14.28 14.68
N LEU A 34 -0.52 -13.58 13.94
CA LEU A 34 0.68 -12.97 14.48
C LEU A 34 0.38 -11.70 15.30
N LEU A 35 -0.44 -10.79 14.77
CA LEU A 35 -0.62 -9.45 15.34
C LEU A 35 -1.75 -9.36 16.37
N THR A 36 -2.82 -10.15 16.22
CA THR A 36 -3.99 -10.09 17.12
C THR A 36 -3.65 -10.37 18.61
N PRO A 37 -2.72 -11.30 18.94
CA PRO A 37 -2.32 -11.53 20.32
C PRO A 37 -1.53 -10.38 20.97
N LEU A 38 -0.95 -9.49 20.16
CA LEU A 38 -0.10 -8.38 20.63
C LEU A 38 -0.99 -7.20 21.03
N ARG A 39 -1.20 -7.01 22.34
CA ARG A 39 -2.15 -6.01 22.87
C ARG A 39 -1.73 -4.57 22.58
N GLU A 40 -0.43 -4.34 22.39
CA GLU A 40 0.15 -3.05 22.09
C GLU A 40 -0.04 -2.65 20.62
N ILE A 41 -0.35 -3.59 19.73
CA ILE A 41 -0.52 -3.35 18.30
C ILE A 41 -2.00 -3.42 17.92
N GLY A 42 -2.53 -2.32 17.39
CA GLY A 42 -3.87 -2.33 16.79
C GLY A 42 -3.87 -3.05 15.45
N TYR A 43 -4.68 -4.09 15.28
CA TYR A 43 -4.85 -4.78 14.00
C TYR A 43 -6.30 -4.70 13.53
N TYR A 44 -6.52 -4.09 12.36
CA TYR A 44 -7.84 -3.78 11.81
C TYR A 44 -7.95 -4.30 10.38
N GLU A 45 -8.98 -5.08 10.08
CA GLU A 45 -9.23 -5.64 8.75
C GLU A 45 -10.55 -5.17 8.18
N TYR A 46 -10.56 -4.90 6.88
CA TYR A 46 -11.73 -4.40 6.16
C TYR A 46 -11.79 -5.01 4.77
N SER A 47 -12.95 -5.56 4.42
CA SER A 47 -13.21 -6.15 3.10
C SER A 47 -14.16 -5.33 2.23
N GLU A 48 -14.80 -4.31 2.81
CA GLU A 48 -15.80 -3.49 2.13
C GLU A 48 -15.31 -2.05 1.96
N ASP A 49 -15.57 -1.51 0.78
CA ASP A 49 -15.12 -0.17 0.38
C ASP A 49 -15.72 0.94 1.26
N ALA A 50 -16.94 0.73 1.78
CA ALA A 50 -17.62 1.67 2.68
C ALA A 50 -16.90 1.84 4.02
N ASN A 51 -16.07 0.86 4.41
CA ASN A 51 -15.37 0.84 5.68
C ASN A 51 -13.92 1.37 5.57
N ILE A 52 -13.51 1.85 4.40
CA ILE A 52 -12.23 2.54 4.25
C ILE A 52 -12.30 3.86 5.02
N ALA A 53 -11.63 3.89 6.18
CA ALA A 53 -11.50 5.11 6.98
C ALA A 53 -10.77 6.16 6.14
N ARG A 54 -11.09 7.44 6.36
CA ARG A 54 -10.32 8.53 5.76
C ARG A 54 -9.00 8.71 6.53
N PRO A 55 -7.96 9.29 5.89
CA PRO A 55 -6.67 9.53 6.54
C PRO A 55 -6.77 10.33 7.84
N GLU A 56 -7.80 11.17 7.99
CA GLU A 56 -7.99 11.97 9.19
C GLU A 56 -8.49 11.17 10.41
N ASN A 57 -9.04 9.98 10.16
CA ASN A 57 -9.74 9.17 11.16
C ASN A 57 -8.93 7.97 11.64
N ILE A 58 -7.82 7.65 10.98
CA ILE A 58 -6.90 6.60 11.45
C ILE A 58 -6.01 7.12 12.57
N LYS A 59 -5.53 6.18 13.40
CA LYS A 59 -4.58 6.47 14.48
C LYS A 59 -3.22 6.90 13.90
N PRO A 60 -2.42 7.70 14.63
CA PRO A 60 -1.03 7.98 14.23
C PRO A 60 -0.16 6.72 14.26
N ASN A 61 1.05 6.79 13.69
CA ASN A 61 2.01 5.68 13.66
C ASN A 61 1.41 4.39 13.09
N SER A 62 0.61 4.56 12.03
CA SER A 62 -0.13 3.48 11.39
C SER A 62 0.54 3.02 10.11
N VAL A 63 0.44 1.73 9.84
CA VAL A 63 0.67 1.17 8.50
C VAL A 63 -0.67 0.81 7.90
N ILE A 64 -0.89 1.19 6.65
CA ILE A 64 -2.09 0.83 5.90
C ILE A 64 -1.69 0.03 4.68
N ILE A 65 -2.43 -1.05 4.44
CA ILE A 65 -2.18 -1.99 3.36
C ILE A 65 -3.45 -2.06 2.52
N PHE A 66 -3.34 -1.60 1.28
CA PHE A 66 -4.36 -1.76 0.25
C PHE A 66 -3.93 -2.90 -0.68
N ASP A 67 -4.60 -4.06 -0.59
CA ASP A 67 -4.38 -5.20 -1.50
C ASP A 67 -5.68 -5.59 -2.19
N ASP A 68 -5.61 -5.96 -3.46
CA ASP A 68 -6.78 -6.37 -4.23
C ASP A 68 -7.90 -5.31 -4.22
N VAL A 69 -7.50 -4.03 -4.29
CA VAL A 69 -8.38 -2.86 -4.16
C VAL A 69 -8.70 -2.20 -5.51
N SER A 70 -8.48 -2.87 -6.64
CA SER A 70 -8.68 -2.30 -7.98
C SER A 70 -10.12 -1.80 -8.20
N SER A 71 -11.08 -2.47 -7.58
CA SER A 71 -12.50 -2.14 -7.64
C SER A 71 -12.98 -1.20 -6.52
N CYS A 72 -12.09 -0.78 -5.62
CA CYS A 72 -12.42 0.10 -4.50
C CYS A 72 -12.44 1.58 -4.93
N ASN A 73 -12.98 2.44 -4.04
CA ASN A 73 -12.94 3.89 -4.21
C ASN A 73 -11.50 4.43 -4.17
N GLN A 74 -10.90 4.58 -5.35
CA GLN A 74 -9.52 5.05 -5.52
C GLN A 74 -9.30 6.47 -4.98
N ASN A 75 -10.34 7.29 -4.81
CA ASN A 75 -10.18 8.66 -4.32
C ASN A 75 -9.72 8.69 -2.86
N ILE A 76 -10.24 7.78 -2.02
CA ILE A 76 -9.82 7.69 -0.61
C ILE A 76 -8.37 7.19 -0.53
N ILE A 77 -8.01 6.20 -1.35
CA ILE A 77 -6.66 5.67 -1.42
C ILE A 77 -5.67 6.77 -1.83
N ARG A 78 -6.01 7.58 -2.85
CA ARG A 78 -5.18 8.73 -3.26
C ARG A 78 -4.94 9.71 -2.12
N GLN A 79 -5.94 9.98 -1.28
CA GLN A 79 -5.79 10.86 -0.13
C GLN A 79 -4.76 10.33 0.88
N TYR A 80 -4.63 9.01 1.04
CA TYR A 80 -3.59 8.44 1.89
C TYR A 80 -2.17 8.74 1.41
N PHE A 81 -1.93 8.69 0.09
CA PHE A 81 -0.61 9.00 -0.48
C PHE A 81 -0.27 10.50 -0.45
N SER A 82 -1.27 11.38 -0.32
CA SER A 82 -1.05 12.82 -0.15
C SER A 82 -0.96 13.24 1.32
N PHE A 83 -1.87 12.77 2.18
CA PHE A 83 -2.00 13.23 3.57
C PHE A 83 -1.35 12.31 4.62
N GLY A 84 -1.10 11.05 4.29
CA GLY A 84 -0.56 10.07 5.24
C GLY A 84 0.80 10.47 5.82
N ARG A 85 1.64 11.13 5.01
CA ARG A 85 2.96 11.62 5.44
C ARG A 85 2.88 12.59 6.63
N HIS A 86 1.85 13.44 6.68
CA HIS A 86 1.69 14.40 7.77
C HIS A 86 1.32 13.75 9.11
N ARG A 87 0.88 12.49 9.10
CA ARG A 87 0.44 11.73 10.29
C ARG A 87 1.35 10.55 10.62
N ASN A 88 2.57 10.54 10.06
CA ASN A 88 3.52 9.44 10.20
C ASN A 88 2.86 8.09 9.87
N THR A 89 2.12 8.04 8.76
CA THR A 89 1.40 6.86 8.30
C THR A 89 2.06 6.32 7.04
N ASP A 90 2.52 5.08 7.11
CA ASP A 90 3.07 4.36 5.96
C ASP A 90 1.95 3.68 5.18
N CYS A 91 1.98 3.83 3.86
CA CYS A 91 0.94 3.32 2.97
C CYS A 91 1.51 2.35 1.95
N PHE A 92 0.99 1.13 1.92
CA PHE A 92 1.26 0.12 0.91
C PHE A 92 0.08 0.04 -0.06
N TYR A 93 0.37 0.11 -1.36
CA TYR A 93 -0.58 -0.20 -2.41
C TYR A 93 -0.06 -1.36 -3.25
N LEU A 94 -0.75 -2.48 -3.19
CA LEU A 94 -0.43 -3.70 -3.92
C LEU A 94 -1.37 -3.81 -5.11
N CYS A 95 -0.80 -3.89 -6.31
CA CYS A 95 -1.55 -4.07 -7.54
C CYS A 95 -0.82 -5.05 -8.46
N GLN A 96 -1.60 -5.75 -9.30
CA GLN A 96 -1.06 -6.70 -10.29
C GLN A 96 -0.47 -5.99 -11.51
N THR A 97 -1.08 -4.87 -11.90
CA THR A 97 -0.76 -4.16 -13.13
C THR A 97 -0.50 -2.70 -12.81
N TYR A 98 0.68 -2.19 -13.18
CA TYR A 98 1.06 -0.81 -12.92
C TYR A 98 0.08 0.19 -13.54
N THR A 99 -0.37 -0.03 -14.77
CA THR A 99 -1.34 0.87 -15.45
C THR A 99 -2.70 0.96 -14.74
N ALA A 100 -3.10 -0.06 -13.97
CA ALA A 100 -4.35 -0.03 -13.21
C ALA A 100 -4.28 0.91 -11.99
N ALA A 101 -3.07 1.16 -11.46
CA ALA A 101 -2.90 2.08 -10.35
C ALA A 101 -3.12 3.54 -10.82
N PRO A 102 -3.88 4.34 -10.07
CA PRO A 102 -4.07 5.76 -10.35
C PRO A 102 -2.75 6.51 -10.51
N LYS A 103 -2.61 7.30 -11.58
CA LYS A 103 -1.43 8.15 -11.78
C LYS A 103 -1.37 9.29 -10.77
N HIS A 104 -2.35 10.19 -10.87
CA HIS A 104 -2.40 11.36 -10.00
C HIS A 104 -2.51 10.98 -8.51
N ASN A 105 -1.67 11.62 -7.72
CA ASN A 105 -1.57 11.54 -6.26
C ASN A 105 -1.07 10.22 -5.68
N LEU A 106 -1.14 9.11 -6.40
CA LEU A 106 -0.56 7.84 -5.95
C LEU A 106 0.84 7.66 -6.52
N LYS A 107 0.98 7.43 -7.84
CA LYS A 107 2.28 7.19 -8.48
C LYS A 107 3.23 8.36 -8.29
N ASP A 108 2.74 9.59 -8.44
CA ASP A 108 3.57 10.81 -8.28
C ASP A 108 4.09 11.00 -6.83
N ASN A 109 3.46 10.34 -5.84
CA ASN A 109 3.81 10.48 -4.41
C ASN A 109 4.36 9.19 -3.80
N ILE A 110 4.75 8.17 -4.57
CA ILE A 110 5.41 7.01 -3.99
C ILE A 110 6.87 7.34 -3.65
N ASN A 111 7.31 6.93 -2.45
CA ASN A 111 8.72 7.03 -2.04
C ASN A 111 9.51 5.77 -2.39
N LEU A 112 8.82 4.63 -2.53
CA LEU A 112 9.41 3.32 -2.80
C LEU A 112 8.49 2.56 -3.75
N LEU A 113 9.06 2.11 -4.87
CA LEU A 113 8.39 1.25 -5.84
C LEU A 113 9.10 -0.10 -5.88
N ILE A 114 8.37 -1.17 -5.58
CA ILE A 114 8.87 -2.55 -5.66
C ILE A 114 8.25 -3.19 -6.90
N LEU A 115 9.09 -3.59 -7.85
CA LEU A 115 8.67 -4.19 -9.11
C LEU A 115 8.92 -5.69 -9.10
N PHE A 116 7.88 -6.45 -9.42
CA PHE A 116 7.98 -7.84 -9.86
C PHE A 116 7.96 -7.88 -11.39
N PRO A 117 8.33 -9.01 -12.05
CA PRO A 117 8.31 -9.10 -13.50
C PRO A 117 7.02 -8.54 -14.11
N GLN A 118 7.15 -7.63 -15.08
CA GLN A 118 6.05 -6.93 -15.74
C GLN A 118 6.09 -7.21 -17.25
N ASP A 119 4.98 -6.97 -17.94
CA ASP A 119 4.96 -6.93 -19.41
C ASP A 119 5.63 -5.66 -19.96
N ASN A 120 5.94 -5.66 -21.26
CA ASN A 120 6.62 -4.55 -21.93
C ASN A 120 5.86 -3.23 -21.83
N LEU A 121 4.51 -3.27 -21.80
CA LEU A 121 3.70 -2.06 -21.73
C LEU A 121 3.83 -1.39 -20.36
N ASN A 122 3.69 -2.17 -19.28
CA ASN A 122 3.87 -1.67 -17.92
C ASN A 122 5.30 -1.20 -17.68
N LEU A 123 6.31 -1.93 -18.18
CA LEU A 123 7.72 -1.50 -18.09
C LEU A 123 7.96 -0.15 -18.76
N LYS A 124 7.41 0.06 -19.95
CA LYS A 124 7.50 1.34 -20.66
C LYS A 124 6.88 2.46 -19.84
N HIS A 125 5.67 2.26 -19.31
CA HIS A 125 5.02 3.27 -18.46
C HIS A 125 5.78 3.58 -17.17
N ILE A 126 6.35 2.57 -16.52
CA ILE A 126 7.17 2.75 -15.32
C ILE A 126 8.42 3.58 -15.67
N TYR A 127 9.09 3.24 -16.76
CA TYR A 127 10.26 3.98 -17.24
C TYR A 127 9.89 5.44 -17.54
N ASP A 128 8.83 5.66 -18.31
CA ASP A 128 8.37 7.00 -18.69
C ASP A 128 8.00 7.84 -17.45
N ASP A 129 7.32 7.25 -16.45
CA ASP A 129 6.84 7.96 -15.27
C ASP A 129 7.93 8.23 -14.22
N HIS A 130 8.89 7.32 -14.02
CA HIS A 130 9.81 7.37 -12.87
C HIS A 130 11.31 7.45 -13.22
N ILE A 131 11.70 7.15 -14.45
CA ILE A 131 13.13 6.97 -14.81
C ILE A 131 13.55 7.90 -15.95
N SER A 132 12.66 8.19 -16.89
CA SER A 132 12.94 8.89 -18.16
C SER A 132 13.60 10.27 -18.01
N LEU A 133 13.36 10.94 -16.89
CA LEU A 133 13.97 12.24 -16.57
C LEU A 133 15.45 12.12 -16.17
N ASP A 134 15.86 10.97 -15.63
CA ASP A 134 17.20 10.75 -15.07
C ASP A 134 18.09 9.89 -15.97
N ILE A 135 17.51 8.91 -16.68
CA ILE A 135 18.25 7.94 -17.49
C ILE A 135 17.60 7.85 -18.86
N ASN A 136 18.36 8.17 -19.91
CA ASN A 136 17.97 7.90 -21.30
C ASN A 136 18.36 6.48 -21.68
N ILE A 137 17.40 5.58 -21.77
CA ILE A 137 17.55 4.29 -22.44
C ILE A 137 17.30 4.54 -23.92
N ASN A 138 18.36 4.48 -24.73
CA ASN A 138 18.23 4.32 -26.18
C ASN A 138 17.65 2.93 -26.45
N LEU A 139 16.32 2.82 -26.43
CA LEU A 139 15.56 1.63 -26.85
C LEU A 139 15.60 1.49 -28.38
#